data_AF-A0A244E3A9-F1
#
_entry.id   AF-A0A244E3A9-F1
#
_cell.length_a   1.000
_cell.length_b   1.000
_cell.length_c   1.000
_cell.angle_alpha   90.00
_cell.angle_beta   90.00
_cell.angle_gamma   90.00
#
_symmetry.space_group_name_H-M   'P 1'
#
loop_
_entity.id
_entity.type
_entity.pdbx_description
1 polymer ?
#
loop_
_entity_poly.entity_id
_entity_poly.type
_entity_poly.pdbx_seq_one_letter_code
_entity_poly.pdbx_strand_id
1 'polypeptide(L)'
;MMLSSLLQRAAAASLPSAPAPQAAVEAGGVTGGPPPQLYAEEQLCRPEIVGRHAELPGIVRDLVEAGSADARVRLVRGMLHAIGFEWLGYGAVSYVRGQSWPLSFFTSYANPQWARRYFAQRHYEVDARHHEAPASSLPLLWDTDQMEAALTGPDPHARRRRFVEDLRASGIRSGLFFRLASPTHVNEHTLISLTSSAPSRGWITEGVVGQSLVLGLSVHEYLSRHARVPAAPPAARAEMSGMSPTQQYILEHLLQGRSDKEIAYRLQLSSHTVDYHMRQLRRRFAVRNRVQLVNAATQSQLGESNFGSISQLSAL
;
A
#
# COMPACT_ATOMS: atom_id res chain seq x y z
N MET A 1 -44.00 62.01 -11.52
CA MET A 1 -44.02 61.20 -12.75
C MET A 1 -43.91 59.74 -12.32
N MET A 2 -45.05 59.04 -12.31
CA MET A 2 -45.34 57.91 -13.21
C MET A 2 -44.57 56.65 -12.76
N LEU A 3 -45.18 55.78 -11.95
CA LEU A 3 -46.04 54.65 -12.38
C LEU A 3 -45.23 53.68 -13.28
N SER A 4 -44.82 52.53 -12.75
CA SER A 4 -45.58 51.25 -12.79
C SER A 4 -45.40 50.48 -14.10
N SER A 5 -44.83 49.28 -13.99
CA SER A 5 -45.38 48.05 -14.56
C SER A 5 -44.41 46.90 -14.29
N LEU A 6 -44.78 45.68 -13.94
CA LEU A 6 -46.05 45.03 -13.65
C LEU A 6 -45.68 43.68 -13.00
N LEU A 7 -46.15 43.46 -11.76
CA LEU A 7 -46.86 42.25 -11.32
C LEU A 7 -46.46 40.91 -12.00
N GLN A 8 -45.75 39.99 -11.34
CA GLN A 8 -46.28 39.10 -10.29
C GLN A 8 -47.29 38.06 -10.81
N ARG A 9 -46.85 36.80 -10.86
CA ARG A 9 -47.65 35.61 -10.58
C ARG A 9 -46.75 34.69 -9.74
N ALA A 10 -46.92 34.73 -8.42
CA ALA A 10 -47.76 33.80 -7.65
C ALA A 10 -47.02 32.45 -7.47
N ALA A 11 -46.31 32.22 -6.36
CA ALA A 11 -46.77 32.01 -4.97
C ALA A 11 -47.27 30.57 -4.71
N ALA A 12 -46.80 30.05 -3.56
CA ALA A 12 -47.14 28.79 -2.88
C ALA A 12 -46.57 27.51 -3.53
N ALA A 13 -45.98 26.57 -2.80
CA ALA A 13 -46.28 26.17 -1.43
C ALA A 13 -45.05 25.58 -0.69
N SER A 14 -44.97 25.97 0.58
CA SER A 14 -44.62 25.23 1.80
C SER A 14 -43.89 23.88 1.73
N LEU A 15 -42.82 23.82 2.55
CA LEU A 15 -42.10 22.65 3.03
C LEU A 15 -43.00 21.50 3.53
N PRO A 16 -42.46 20.28 3.53
CA PRO A 16 -42.41 19.54 4.78
C PRO A 16 -41.02 18.98 5.11
N SER A 17 -40.77 18.93 6.42
CA SER A 17 -39.60 18.41 7.12
C SER A 17 -39.52 16.87 7.13
N ALA A 18 -38.30 16.35 6.92
CA ALA A 18 -37.67 15.11 7.42
C ALA A 18 -38.33 13.74 7.15
N PRO A 19 -37.54 12.68 6.87
CA PRO A 19 -36.90 11.94 7.97
C PRO A 19 -35.47 11.45 7.68
N ALA A 20 -34.70 11.24 8.74
CA ALA A 20 -33.64 10.22 8.80
C ALA A 20 -34.17 9.03 9.61
N PRO A 21 -33.44 7.90 9.68
CA PRO A 21 -33.02 6.98 8.62
C PRO A 21 -33.87 5.69 8.69
N GLN A 22 -34.07 4.98 7.56
CA GLN A 22 -34.53 3.59 7.60
C GLN A 22 -33.60 2.69 6.79
N ALA A 23 -33.14 1.66 7.47
CA ALA A 23 -32.28 0.61 6.99
C ALA A 23 -32.95 -0.16 5.84
N ALA A 24 -32.29 -0.18 4.69
CA ALA A 24 -32.46 -1.24 3.71
C ALA A 24 -31.29 -2.21 3.87
N VAL A 25 -31.58 -3.37 4.44
CA VAL A 25 -30.71 -4.55 4.43
C VAL A 25 -30.69 -5.06 2.99
N GLU A 26 -29.59 -4.80 2.29
CA GLU A 26 -29.23 -5.56 1.09
C GLU A 26 -28.09 -6.53 1.42
N ALA A 27 -28.34 -7.79 1.06
CA ALA A 27 -27.53 -8.93 1.38
C ALA A 27 -26.25 -8.99 0.52
N GLY A 28 -25.10 -9.08 1.20
CA GLY A 28 -24.13 -10.15 0.92
C GLY A 28 -23.15 -9.98 -0.26
N GLY A 29 -22.66 -8.77 -0.53
CA GLY A 29 -21.35 -8.59 -1.17
C GLY A 29 -20.32 -8.27 -0.10
N VAL A 30 -19.13 -8.88 -0.11
CA VAL A 30 -18.03 -8.46 0.78
C VAL A 30 -17.66 -7.02 0.38
N THR A 31 -18.23 -6.05 1.09
CA THR A 31 -17.99 -4.62 0.90
C THR A 31 -16.57 -4.30 1.36
N GLY A 32 -15.86 -3.55 0.51
CA GLY A 32 -14.41 -3.37 0.57
C GLY A 32 -13.89 -2.87 1.91
N GLY A 33 -12.63 -3.23 2.21
CA GLY A 33 -11.91 -2.77 3.38
C GLY A 33 -11.76 -1.24 3.47
N PRO A 34 -11.11 -0.73 4.52
CA PRO A 34 -10.96 0.70 4.73
C PRO A 34 -10.19 1.37 3.56
N PRO A 35 -10.54 2.62 3.20
CA PRO A 35 -9.78 3.36 2.20
C PRO A 35 -8.32 3.53 2.63
N PRO A 36 -7.38 3.61 1.69
CA PRO A 36 -5.97 3.76 2.04
C PRO A 36 -5.73 5.07 2.78
N GLN A 37 -4.86 5.03 3.77
CA GLN A 37 -4.45 6.23 4.47
C GLN A 37 -3.49 7.04 3.59
N LEU A 38 -3.96 8.22 3.16
CA LEU A 38 -3.14 9.18 2.45
C LEU A 38 -2.38 10.05 3.45
N TYR A 39 -1.08 10.22 3.22
CA TYR A 39 -0.24 11.07 4.07
C TYR A 39 0.84 11.77 3.24
N ALA A 40 1.42 12.81 3.80
CA ALA A 40 2.33 13.75 3.18
C ALA A 40 3.43 14.14 4.18
N GLU A 41 4.40 14.91 3.72
CA GLU A 41 5.53 15.44 4.49
C GLU A 41 5.14 16.09 5.81
N GLU A 42 4.00 16.79 5.84
CA GLU A 42 3.51 17.53 7.00
C GLU A 42 3.10 16.59 8.15
N GLN A 43 2.81 15.33 7.81
CA GLN A 43 2.36 14.30 8.75
C GLN A 43 3.49 13.37 9.20
N LEU A 44 4.72 13.60 8.73
CA LEU A 44 5.90 12.85 9.18
C LEU A 44 6.35 13.33 10.56
N CYS A 45 6.71 12.37 11.42
CA CYS A 45 7.30 12.68 12.71
C CYS A 45 8.75 13.12 12.50
N ARG A 46 9.15 14.20 13.19
CA ARG A 46 10.56 14.54 13.34
C ARG A 46 11.12 13.62 14.43
N PRO A 47 12.16 12.80 14.16
CA PRO A 47 12.80 12.08 15.23
C PRO A 47 13.40 13.09 16.21
N GLU A 48 13.32 12.77 17.50
CA GLU A 48 14.24 13.39 18.46
C GLU A 48 15.66 13.05 18.02
N ILE A 49 16.51 14.07 17.88
CA ILE A 49 17.89 13.93 17.44
C ILE A 49 18.65 13.22 18.56
N VAL A 50 18.60 11.89 18.58
CA VAL A 50 19.48 11.07 19.41
C VAL A 50 20.63 10.64 18.51
N GLY A 51 21.79 11.24 18.77
CA GLY A 51 22.93 11.27 17.86
C GLY A 51 23.34 9.92 17.30
N ARG A 52 23.37 9.85 15.96
CA ARG A 52 24.24 8.98 15.13
C ARG A 52 24.06 9.38 13.65
N HIS A 53 24.49 10.60 13.28
CA HIS A 53 24.54 11.01 11.86
C HIS A 53 25.68 10.33 11.08
N ALA A 54 26.55 9.56 11.72
CA ALA A 54 27.78 9.04 11.13
C ALA A 54 27.58 7.86 10.15
N GLU A 55 26.39 7.24 10.09
CA GLU A 55 26.17 5.99 9.32
C GLU A 55 25.06 6.09 8.26
N LEU A 56 24.42 7.25 8.08
CA LEU A 56 23.35 7.40 7.10
C LEU A 56 23.90 7.57 5.67
N PRO A 57 23.33 6.90 4.65
CA PRO A 57 23.61 7.22 3.25
C PRO A 57 23.35 8.70 2.96
N GLY A 58 24.13 9.29 2.05
CA GLY A 58 24.12 10.74 1.78
C GLY A 58 22.72 11.32 1.56
N ILE A 59 21.90 10.70 0.71
CA ILE A 59 20.53 11.18 0.44
C ILE A 59 19.65 11.17 1.70
N VAL A 60 19.75 10.14 2.54
CA VAL A 60 18.95 10.05 3.78
C VAL A 60 19.38 11.14 4.75
N ARG A 61 20.68 11.39 4.88
CA ARG A 61 21.20 12.49 5.68
C ARG A 61 20.69 13.84 5.17
N ASP A 62 20.77 14.09 3.85
CA ASP A 62 20.31 15.33 3.25
C ASP A 62 18.80 15.56 3.48
N LEU A 63 18.00 14.48 3.47
CA LEU A 63 16.57 14.53 3.81
C LEU A 63 16.32 14.85 5.29
N VAL A 64 17.12 14.31 6.20
CA VAL A 64 17.04 14.62 7.64
C VAL A 64 17.46 16.06 7.93
N GLU A 65 18.51 16.55 7.25
CA GLU A 65 19.03 17.91 7.41
C GLU A 65 18.14 18.98 6.77
N ALA A 66 17.32 18.60 5.79
CA ALA A 66 16.32 19.48 5.19
C ALA A 66 15.23 19.87 6.22
N GLY A 67 15.40 21.05 6.82
CA GLY A 67 14.61 21.55 7.95
C GLY A 67 13.12 21.84 7.71
N SER A 68 12.60 21.65 6.48
CA SER A 68 11.18 21.83 6.17
C SER A 68 10.66 20.82 5.15
N ALA A 69 9.33 20.60 5.16
CA ALA A 69 8.63 19.78 4.19
C ALA A 69 8.93 20.24 2.74
N ASP A 70 8.80 21.54 2.47
CA ASP A 70 9.09 22.10 1.15
C ASP A 70 10.53 21.90 0.71
N ALA A 71 11.49 21.97 1.64
CA ALA A 71 12.90 21.74 1.34
C ALA A 71 13.13 20.29 0.89
N ARG A 72 12.51 19.31 1.58
CA ARG A 72 12.58 17.90 1.20
C ARG A 72 11.90 17.62 -0.13
N VAL A 73 10.70 18.18 -0.35
CA VAL A 73 10.00 18.07 -1.64
C VAL A 73 10.86 18.62 -2.78
N ARG A 74 11.50 19.79 -2.61
CA ARG A 74 12.40 20.35 -3.62
C ARG A 74 13.62 19.46 -3.85
N LEU A 75 14.22 18.93 -2.79
CA LEU A 75 15.39 18.05 -2.87
C LEU A 75 15.07 16.77 -3.67
N VAL A 76 14.01 16.05 -3.28
CA VAL A 76 13.60 14.80 -3.97
C VAL A 76 13.17 15.09 -5.40
N ARG A 77 12.41 16.15 -5.65
CA ARG A 77 12.05 16.54 -7.03
C ARG A 77 13.28 16.86 -7.85
N GLY A 78 14.25 17.60 -7.31
CA GLY A 78 15.51 17.89 -8.00
C GLY A 78 16.26 16.62 -8.40
N MET A 79 16.37 15.65 -7.47
CA MET A 79 16.98 14.35 -7.74
C MET A 79 16.22 13.56 -8.81
N LEU A 80 14.88 13.50 -8.73
CA LEU A 80 14.04 12.84 -9.75
C LEU A 80 14.29 13.42 -11.15
N HIS A 81 14.26 14.74 -11.29
CA HIS A 81 14.46 15.40 -12.58
C HIS A 81 15.87 15.16 -13.13
N ALA A 82 16.88 15.13 -12.26
CA ALA A 82 18.27 14.85 -12.65
C ALA A 82 18.45 13.43 -13.26
N ILE A 83 17.59 12.49 -12.90
CA ILE A 83 17.59 11.12 -13.42
C ILE A 83 16.46 10.84 -14.41
N GLY A 84 15.71 11.85 -14.86
CA GLY A 84 14.71 11.74 -15.93
C GLY A 84 13.26 11.42 -15.51
N PHE A 85 12.95 11.42 -14.21
CA PHE A 85 11.58 11.23 -13.69
C PHE A 85 11.01 12.53 -13.11
N GLU A 86 9.69 12.73 -13.15
CA GLU A 86 9.06 13.90 -12.52
C GLU A 86 8.36 13.58 -11.19
N TRP A 87 7.98 12.32 -10.97
CA TRP A 87 7.19 11.92 -9.80
C TRP A 87 7.61 10.56 -9.22
N LEU A 88 7.41 10.43 -7.90
CA LEU A 88 7.60 9.20 -7.15
C LEU A 88 6.34 8.87 -6.36
N GLY A 89 5.73 7.72 -6.64
CA GLY A 89 4.71 7.11 -5.82
C GLY A 89 5.33 6.17 -4.79
N TYR A 90 4.90 6.29 -3.53
CA TYR A 90 5.33 5.44 -2.43
C TYR A 90 4.09 5.00 -1.65
N GLY A 91 3.91 3.71 -1.43
CA GLY A 91 2.74 3.23 -0.68
C GLY A 91 2.91 1.81 -0.16
N ALA A 92 2.14 1.45 0.86
CA ALA A 92 2.09 0.10 1.39
C ALA A 92 0.84 -0.61 0.86
N VAL A 93 0.97 -1.88 0.48
CA VAL A 93 -0.13 -2.74 0.04
C VAL A 93 -0.10 -4.07 0.76
N SER A 94 -1.25 -4.69 0.96
CA SER A 94 -1.40 -6.08 1.40
C SER A 94 -1.94 -6.92 0.26
N TYR A 95 -1.40 -8.13 0.07
CA TYR A 95 -1.91 -9.09 -0.91
C TYR A 95 -2.83 -10.10 -0.23
N VAL A 96 -4.04 -10.18 -0.75
CA VAL A 96 -5.15 -10.91 -0.16
C VAL A 96 -5.84 -11.69 -1.27
N ARG A 97 -5.82 -13.03 -1.21
CA ARG A 97 -6.53 -13.89 -2.17
C ARG A 97 -6.23 -13.52 -3.64
N GLY A 98 -4.99 -13.13 -3.92
CA GLY A 98 -4.55 -12.72 -5.27
C GLY A 98 -4.90 -11.28 -5.67
N GLN A 99 -5.48 -10.48 -4.79
CA GLN A 99 -5.77 -9.07 -5.00
C GLN A 99 -4.85 -8.18 -4.15
N SER A 100 -4.46 -7.03 -4.73
CA SER A 100 -3.68 -6.02 -4.03
C SER A 100 -4.61 -5.04 -3.34
N TRP A 101 -4.37 -4.80 -2.05
CA TRP A 101 -5.13 -3.84 -1.25
C TRP A 101 -4.22 -2.72 -0.74
N PRO A 102 -4.48 -1.45 -1.07
CA PRO A 102 -3.66 -0.34 -0.59
C PRO A 102 -3.95 -0.04 0.88
N LEU A 103 -2.89 -0.04 1.71
CA LEU A 103 -2.93 0.32 3.13
C LEU A 103 -2.69 1.82 3.31
N SER A 104 -1.65 2.34 2.66
CA SER A 104 -1.27 3.74 2.75
C SER A 104 -0.57 4.23 1.48
N PHE A 105 -0.60 5.54 1.25
CA PHE A 105 0.07 6.14 0.11
C PHE A 105 0.58 7.55 0.45
N PHE A 106 1.84 7.79 0.10
CA PHE A 106 2.53 9.05 0.32
C PHE A 106 2.36 9.98 -0.89
N THR A 107 1.84 11.18 -0.68
CA THR A 107 1.37 12.05 -1.75
C THR A 107 2.35 13.16 -2.15
N SER A 108 3.29 13.55 -1.30
CA SER A 108 4.12 14.76 -1.51
C SER A 108 5.03 14.70 -2.74
N TYR A 109 5.46 13.49 -3.16
CA TYR A 109 6.29 13.29 -4.35
C TYR A 109 5.50 12.74 -5.55
N ALA A 110 4.24 12.38 -5.32
CA ALA A 110 3.41 11.75 -6.34
C ALA A 110 2.86 12.80 -7.33
N ASN A 111 2.41 12.32 -8.49
CA ASN A 111 1.59 13.13 -9.37
C ASN A 111 0.18 13.29 -8.73
N PRO A 112 -0.26 14.51 -8.38
CA PRO A 112 -1.50 14.70 -7.62
C PRO A 112 -2.75 14.35 -8.43
N GLN A 113 -2.74 14.58 -9.75
CA GLN A 113 -3.85 14.22 -10.62
C GLN A 113 -3.97 12.69 -10.74
N TRP A 114 -2.83 12.02 -10.91
CA TRP A 114 -2.78 10.57 -10.97
C TRP A 114 -3.21 9.93 -9.65
N ALA A 115 -2.65 10.34 -8.51
CA ALA A 115 -2.99 9.78 -7.21
C ALA A 115 -4.50 9.88 -6.93
N ARG A 116 -5.11 11.04 -7.21
CA ARG A 116 -6.55 11.24 -7.09
C ARG A 116 -7.35 10.28 -7.98
N ARG A 117 -7.01 10.16 -9.27
CA ARG A 117 -7.69 9.26 -10.22
C ARG A 117 -7.51 7.79 -9.82
N TYR A 118 -6.30 7.42 -9.40
CA TYR A 118 -5.92 6.06 -9.03
C TYR A 118 -6.81 5.48 -7.94
N PHE A 119 -6.98 6.22 -6.84
CA PHE A 119 -7.83 5.75 -5.74
C PHE A 119 -9.31 5.93 -6.03
N ALA A 120 -9.74 7.02 -6.69
CA ALA A 120 -11.14 7.25 -7.01
C ALA A 120 -11.73 6.19 -7.96
N GLN A 121 -10.93 5.72 -8.93
CA GLN A 121 -11.34 4.69 -9.90
C GLN A 121 -10.96 3.26 -9.47
N ARG A 122 -10.42 3.10 -8.26
CA ARG A 122 -9.94 1.82 -7.72
C ARG A 122 -8.99 1.12 -8.69
N HIS A 123 -8.06 1.89 -9.27
CA HIS A 123 -7.10 1.39 -10.26
C HIS A 123 -6.15 0.34 -9.67
N TYR A 124 -5.96 0.32 -8.35
CA TYR A 124 -5.19 -0.70 -7.63
C TYR A 124 -5.70 -2.13 -7.82
N GLU A 125 -6.95 -2.33 -8.27
CA GLU A 125 -7.49 -3.68 -8.53
C GLU A 125 -7.12 -4.22 -9.90
N VAL A 126 -6.70 -3.35 -10.82
CA VAL A 126 -6.41 -3.69 -12.23
C VAL A 126 -4.99 -3.35 -12.65
N ASP A 127 -4.21 -2.76 -11.74
CA ASP A 127 -2.82 -2.38 -11.94
C ASP A 127 -1.91 -3.63 -11.98
N ALA A 128 -1.66 -4.12 -13.18
CA ALA A 128 -0.87 -5.33 -13.41
C ALA A 128 0.56 -5.26 -12.86
N ARG A 129 1.13 -4.06 -12.66
CA ARG A 129 2.49 -3.88 -12.15
C ARG A 129 2.68 -4.49 -10.76
N HIS A 130 1.61 -4.60 -9.98
CA HIS A 130 1.63 -5.24 -8.67
C HIS A 130 1.97 -6.74 -8.77
N HIS A 131 1.56 -7.40 -9.85
CA HIS A 131 1.80 -8.84 -10.06
C HIS A 131 3.00 -9.11 -10.97
N GLU A 132 3.26 -8.21 -11.92
CA GLU A 132 4.38 -8.32 -12.86
C GLU A 132 5.73 -8.00 -12.21
N ALA A 133 5.76 -7.16 -11.16
CA ALA A 133 6.98 -6.86 -10.44
C ALA A 133 7.53 -8.11 -9.70
N PRO A 134 8.78 -8.53 -9.99
CA PRO A 134 9.39 -9.69 -9.35
C PRO A 134 9.37 -9.60 -7.82
N ALA A 135 9.17 -10.73 -7.15
CA ALA A 135 9.29 -10.81 -5.69
C ALA A 135 10.72 -10.56 -5.18
N SER A 136 11.72 -10.64 -6.08
CA SER A 136 13.13 -10.37 -5.81
C SER A 136 13.47 -8.89 -5.68
N SER A 137 12.48 -7.98 -5.66
CA SER A 137 12.67 -6.53 -5.65
C SER A 137 13.37 -5.96 -6.89
N LEU A 138 13.53 -6.76 -7.95
CA LEU A 138 14.04 -6.27 -9.23
C LEU A 138 13.04 -5.29 -9.86
N PRO A 139 13.52 -4.21 -10.48
CA PRO A 139 12.66 -3.20 -11.08
C PRO A 139 11.97 -3.71 -12.35
N LEU A 140 10.67 -3.45 -12.42
CA LEU A 140 9.86 -3.55 -13.63
C LEU A 140 9.94 -2.21 -14.38
N LEU A 141 10.49 -2.24 -15.58
CA LEU A 141 10.43 -1.11 -16.52
C LEU A 141 9.17 -1.23 -17.37
N TRP A 142 8.44 -0.13 -17.54
CA TRP A 142 7.17 -0.15 -18.26
C TRP A 142 6.93 1.16 -19.03
N ASP A 143 6.12 1.08 -20.07
CA ASP A 143 5.57 2.22 -20.78
C ASP A 143 4.11 1.98 -21.20
N THR A 144 3.36 3.05 -21.45
CA THR A 144 1.92 2.97 -21.72
C THR A 144 1.61 2.25 -23.03
N ASP A 145 2.53 2.26 -23.99
CA ASP A 145 2.32 1.67 -25.31
C ASP A 145 2.43 0.14 -25.22
N GLN A 146 3.40 -0.37 -24.47
CA GLN A 146 3.50 -1.79 -24.12
C GLN A 146 2.26 -2.26 -23.33
N MET A 147 1.83 -1.46 -22.34
CA MET A 147 0.66 -1.78 -21.53
C MET A 147 -0.61 -1.85 -22.38
N GLU A 148 -0.78 -0.93 -23.34
CA GLU A 148 -1.91 -0.91 -24.26
C GLU A 148 -1.89 -2.10 -25.23
N ALA A 149 -0.72 -2.45 -25.79
CA ALA A 149 -0.57 -3.62 -26.65
C ALA A 149 -0.91 -4.93 -25.93
N ALA A 150 -0.68 -5.02 -24.62
CA ALA A 150 -1.07 -6.18 -23.82
C ALA A 150 -2.59 -6.30 -23.59
N LEU A 151 -3.40 -5.28 -23.96
CA LEU A 151 -4.86 -5.30 -23.83
C LEU A 151 -5.57 -5.95 -25.03
N THR A 152 -4.88 -6.23 -26.14
CA THR A 152 -5.50 -6.85 -27.32
C THR A 152 -5.58 -8.37 -27.16
N GLY A 153 -6.73 -8.86 -26.65
CA GLY A 153 -7.10 -10.28 -26.48
C GLY A 153 -8.62 -10.42 -26.25
N PRO A 154 -9.20 -11.64 -26.20
CA PRO A 154 -10.65 -11.87 -26.17
C PRO A 154 -11.40 -11.38 -24.92
N ASP A 155 -10.72 -10.84 -23.90
CA ASP A 155 -11.33 -10.15 -22.77
C ASP A 155 -10.53 -8.89 -22.37
N PRO A 156 -10.77 -7.74 -23.01
CA PRO A 156 -10.25 -6.46 -22.54
C PRO A 156 -11.21 -5.91 -21.47
N HIS A 157 -10.93 -6.20 -20.19
CA HIS A 157 -11.62 -5.53 -19.09
C HIS A 157 -11.52 -4.01 -19.28
N ALA A 158 -12.65 -3.34 -19.51
CA ALA A 158 -12.73 -1.88 -19.75
C ALA A 158 -11.97 -1.05 -18.70
N ARG A 159 -11.87 -1.57 -17.48
CA ARG A 159 -11.09 -0.98 -16.38
C ARG A 159 -9.58 -0.91 -16.65
N ARG A 160 -8.97 -1.92 -17.28
CA ARG A 160 -7.54 -1.91 -17.64
C ARG A 160 -7.25 -0.89 -18.76
N ARG A 161 -8.16 -0.73 -19.72
CA ARG A 161 -8.07 0.33 -20.73
C ARG A 161 -8.16 1.70 -20.07
N ARG A 162 -9.15 1.89 -19.19
CA ARG A 162 -9.33 3.13 -18.44
C ARG A 162 -8.11 3.48 -17.59
N PHE A 163 -7.45 2.48 -16.99
CA PHE A 163 -6.19 2.67 -16.26
C PHE A 163 -5.10 3.29 -17.13
N VAL A 164 -4.89 2.78 -18.35
CA VAL A 164 -3.89 3.32 -19.29
C VAL A 164 -4.29 4.73 -19.78
N GLU A 165 -5.57 4.96 -20.05
CA GLU A 165 -6.10 6.28 -20.42
C GLU A 165 -5.87 7.32 -19.31
N ASP A 166 -6.16 6.97 -18.05
CA ASP A 166 -5.99 7.88 -16.92
C ASP A 166 -4.51 8.15 -16.60
N LEU A 167 -3.59 7.19 -16.85
CA LEU A 167 -2.13 7.44 -16.82
C LEU A 167 -1.76 8.52 -17.84
N ARG A 168 -2.13 8.31 -19.12
CA ARG A 168 -1.84 9.25 -20.21
C ARG A 168 -2.46 10.62 -19.97
N ALA A 169 -3.70 10.68 -19.49
CA ALA A 169 -4.40 11.91 -19.13
C ALA A 169 -3.78 12.63 -17.93
N SER A 170 -2.93 11.95 -17.15
CA SER A 170 -2.14 12.54 -16.05
C SER A 170 -0.73 12.93 -16.49
N GLY A 171 -0.41 12.79 -17.78
CA GLY A 171 0.91 13.08 -18.35
C GLY A 171 1.94 11.97 -18.15
N ILE A 172 1.56 10.83 -17.56
CA ILE A 172 2.48 9.72 -17.29
C ILE A 172 2.52 8.79 -18.49
N ARG A 173 3.72 8.43 -18.94
CA ARG A 173 3.93 7.62 -20.15
C ARG A 173 4.89 6.45 -19.97
N SER A 174 5.90 6.59 -19.12
CA SER A 174 6.83 5.51 -18.79
C SER A 174 7.20 5.53 -17.32
N GLY A 175 7.84 4.46 -16.86
CA GLY A 175 8.27 4.42 -15.47
C GLY A 175 9.09 3.20 -15.10
N LEU A 176 9.54 3.25 -13.85
CA LEU A 176 10.19 2.17 -13.14
C LEU A 176 9.35 1.88 -11.90
N PHE A 177 9.05 0.62 -11.67
CA PHE A 177 8.24 0.16 -10.53
C PHE A 177 8.95 -1.00 -9.85
N PHE A 178 9.06 -0.97 -8.54
CA PHE A 178 9.55 -2.12 -7.77
C PHE A 178 8.83 -2.19 -6.44
N ARG A 179 8.94 -3.36 -5.83
CA ARG A 179 8.32 -3.64 -4.54
C ARG A 179 9.36 -4.18 -3.57
N LEU A 180 9.24 -3.79 -2.32
CA LEU A 180 10.02 -4.30 -1.21
C LEU A 180 9.07 -5.11 -0.33
N ALA A 181 9.48 -6.33 0.03
CA ALA A 181 8.74 -7.08 1.05
C ALA A 181 8.76 -6.29 2.37
N SER A 182 7.62 -6.20 3.04
CA SER A 182 7.60 -5.72 4.41
C SER A 182 8.49 -6.65 5.24
N PRO A 183 9.44 -6.11 6.01
CA PRO A 183 10.18 -6.95 6.93
C PRO A 183 9.21 -7.53 7.95
N THR A 184 8.19 -6.79 8.37
CA THR A 184 7.29 -7.21 9.45
C THR A 184 6.13 -8.07 8.97
N HIS A 185 5.40 -7.70 7.92
CA HIS A 185 4.12 -8.34 7.65
C HIS A 185 4.13 -9.22 6.39
N VAL A 186 3.73 -10.48 6.56
CA VAL A 186 3.55 -11.44 5.47
C VAL A 186 2.50 -10.92 4.49
N ASN A 187 2.85 -10.92 3.21
CA ASN A 187 2.01 -10.41 2.13
C ASN A 187 1.83 -8.88 2.13
N GLU A 188 2.49 -8.13 3.02
CA GLU A 188 2.59 -6.68 2.84
C GLU A 188 3.85 -6.34 2.03
N HIS A 189 3.69 -5.38 1.13
CA HIS A 189 4.79 -4.86 0.32
C HIS A 189 4.76 -3.34 0.31
N THR A 190 5.93 -2.72 0.35
CA THR A 190 6.09 -1.33 -0.02
C THR A 190 6.28 -1.24 -1.54
N LEU A 191 5.47 -0.44 -2.20
CA LEU A 191 5.56 -0.16 -3.62
C LEU A 191 6.26 1.17 -3.84
N ILE A 192 7.21 1.19 -4.77
CA ILE A 192 7.96 2.38 -5.15
C ILE A 192 7.86 2.51 -6.68
N SER A 193 7.32 3.62 -7.14
CA SER A 193 7.04 3.88 -8.55
C SER A 193 7.60 5.23 -8.96
N LEU A 194 8.66 5.24 -9.76
CA LEU A 194 9.15 6.45 -10.41
C LEU A 194 8.50 6.54 -11.80
N THR A 195 7.91 7.68 -12.11
CA THR A 195 7.11 7.86 -13.33
C THR A 195 7.57 9.06 -14.12
N SER A 196 7.59 8.91 -15.44
CA SER A 196 8.06 9.91 -16.38
C SER A 196 7.01 10.29 -17.42
N SER A 197 7.07 11.52 -17.91
CA SER A 197 6.32 11.97 -19.10
C SER A 197 6.90 11.49 -20.43
N ALA A 198 8.13 10.95 -20.42
CA ALA A 198 8.80 10.42 -21.61
C ALA A 198 8.02 9.24 -22.22
N PRO A 199 7.80 9.22 -23.55
CA PRO A 199 6.83 8.33 -24.20
C PRO A 199 7.17 6.83 -24.14
N SER A 200 8.45 6.46 -24.11
CA SER A 200 8.91 5.06 -24.06
C SER A 200 9.80 4.80 -22.85
N ARG A 201 10.02 3.54 -22.50
CA ARG A 201 10.98 3.16 -21.43
C ARG A 201 12.43 3.06 -21.88
N GLY A 202 12.72 3.28 -23.17
CA GLY A 202 14.05 3.06 -23.76
C GLY A 202 15.17 3.98 -23.24
N TRP A 203 14.81 5.11 -22.63
CA TRP A 203 15.76 6.02 -21.98
C TRP A 203 16.22 5.53 -20.60
N ILE A 204 15.51 4.57 -20.00
CA ILE A 204 15.81 4.01 -18.68
C ILE A 204 16.91 2.96 -18.83
N THR A 205 18.14 3.43 -18.98
CA THR A 205 19.35 2.60 -19.08
C THR A 205 19.72 1.99 -17.72
N GLU A 206 20.67 1.06 -17.70
CA GLU A 206 21.17 0.44 -16.45
C GLU A 206 21.67 1.47 -15.42
N GLY A 207 22.30 2.55 -15.89
CA GLY A 207 22.73 3.65 -15.02
C GLY A 207 21.55 4.37 -14.36
N VAL A 208 20.50 4.64 -15.13
CA VAL A 208 19.25 5.24 -14.62
C VAL A 208 18.56 4.29 -13.63
N VAL A 209 18.54 2.98 -13.92
CA VAL A 209 18.01 1.97 -13.00
C VAL A 209 18.75 1.98 -11.67
N GLY A 210 20.09 1.97 -11.69
CA GLY A 210 20.91 2.02 -10.49
C GLY A 210 20.65 3.27 -9.64
N GLN A 211 20.61 4.44 -10.28
CA GLN A 211 20.31 5.71 -9.60
C GLN A 211 18.87 5.74 -9.04
N SER A 212 17.91 5.18 -9.77
CA SER A 212 16.51 5.06 -9.34
C SER A 212 16.36 4.19 -8.09
N LEU A 213 17.09 3.07 -8.03
CA LEU A 213 17.11 2.20 -6.86
C LEU A 213 17.73 2.92 -5.66
N VAL A 214 18.86 3.60 -5.83
CA VAL A 214 19.49 4.38 -4.75
C VAL A 214 18.55 5.45 -4.20
N LEU A 215 17.91 6.23 -5.09
CA LEU A 215 16.95 7.26 -4.67
C LEU A 215 15.72 6.64 -3.99
N GLY A 216 15.09 5.65 -4.63
CA GLY A 216 13.88 5.01 -4.11
C GLY A 216 14.10 4.33 -2.76
N LEU A 217 15.23 3.63 -2.58
CA LEU A 217 15.60 3.00 -1.31
C LEU A 217 15.96 4.03 -0.23
N SER A 218 16.61 5.15 -0.59
CA SER A 218 16.88 6.23 0.36
C SER A 218 15.61 6.92 0.84
N VAL A 219 14.66 7.16 -0.08
CA VAL A 219 13.33 7.69 0.28
C VAL A 219 12.58 6.69 1.14
N HIS A 220 12.63 5.39 0.81
CA HIS A 220 12.03 4.34 1.66
C HIS A 220 12.62 4.34 3.06
N GLU A 221 13.94 4.39 3.21
CA GLU A 221 14.62 4.41 4.50
C GLU A 221 14.25 5.65 5.33
N TYR A 222 14.17 6.81 4.68
CA TYR A 222 13.70 8.03 5.34
C TYR A 222 12.24 7.88 5.77
N LEU A 223 11.34 7.52 4.86
CA LEU A 223 9.91 7.44 5.17
C LEU A 223 9.59 6.33 6.19
N SER A 224 10.24 5.17 6.13
CA SER A 224 10.00 4.06 7.06
C SER A 224 10.34 4.44 8.51
N ARG A 225 11.36 5.28 8.72
CA ARG A 225 11.75 5.78 10.05
C ARG A 225 10.87 6.93 10.56
N HIS A 226 10.28 7.72 9.67
CA HIS A 226 9.63 8.99 10.02
C HIS A 226 8.10 8.95 9.88
N ALA A 227 7.56 7.98 9.15
CA ALA A 227 6.12 7.82 8.99
C ALA A 227 5.54 7.10 10.20
N ARG A 228 4.81 7.81 11.06
CA ARG A 228 3.84 7.19 11.98
C ARG A 228 2.50 7.02 11.27
N VAL A 229 2.48 6.21 10.20
CA VAL A 229 1.20 5.74 9.66
C VAL A 229 0.70 4.68 10.64
N PRO A 230 -0.42 4.89 11.35
CA PRO A 230 -1.04 3.82 12.12
C PRO A 230 -1.18 2.62 11.21
N ALA A 231 -0.54 1.51 11.57
CA ALA A 231 -0.86 0.23 10.97
C ALA A 231 -2.39 0.07 11.01
N ALA A 232 -3.00 -0.39 9.90
CA ALA A 232 -4.42 -0.71 9.90
C ALA A 232 -4.72 -1.60 11.12
N PRO A 233 -5.83 -1.36 11.85
CA PRO A 233 -6.12 -2.10 13.07
C PRO A 233 -5.98 -3.62 12.86
N PRO A 234 -5.45 -4.41 13.81
CA PRO A 234 -5.25 -5.85 13.63
C PRO A 234 -6.51 -6.58 13.13
N ALA A 235 -7.70 -6.14 13.55
CA ALA A 235 -8.98 -6.65 13.05
C ALA A 235 -9.19 -6.34 11.55
N ALA A 236 -8.95 -5.10 11.13
CA ALA A 236 -8.98 -4.72 9.71
C ALA A 236 -7.93 -5.49 8.91
N ARG A 237 -6.72 -5.70 9.47
CA ARG A 237 -5.69 -6.56 8.86
C ARG A 237 -6.08 -8.04 8.81
N ALA A 238 -6.81 -8.56 9.80
CA ALA A 238 -7.32 -9.93 9.80
C ALA A 238 -8.40 -10.11 8.73
N GLU A 239 -9.35 -9.18 8.66
CA GLU A 239 -10.39 -9.12 7.62
C GLU A 239 -9.79 -8.97 6.24
N MET A 240 -8.86 -8.02 6.09
CA MET A 240 -8.14 -7.76 4.85
C MET A 240 -7.29 -8.96 4.49
N SER A 241 -6.49 -9.53 5.37
CA SER A 241 -5.75 -10.76 5.06
C SER A 241 -6.72 -11.91 4.71
N GLY A 242 -8.01 -11.86 5.08
CA GLY A 242 -8.99 -12.90 4.84
C GLY A 242 -8.74 -14.14 5.69
N MET A 243 -7.99 -13.97 6.80
CA MET A 243 -7.78 -14.97 7.84
C MET A 243 -8.84 -14.71 8.91
N SER A 244 -9.62 -15.72 9.29
CA SER A 244 -10.60 -15.51 10.35
C SER A 244 -9.90 -15.21 11.68
N PRO A 245 -10.53 -14.47 12.62
CA PRO A 245 -9.97 -14.25 13.96
C PRO A 245 -9.56 -15.57 14.64
N THR A 246 -10.36 -16.62 14.44
CA THR A 246 -10.05 -17.98 14.90
C THR A 246 -8.77 -18.54 14.28
N GLN A 247 -8.57 -18.37 12.96
CA GLN A 247 -7.37 -18.85 12.28
C GLN A 247 -6.11 -18.12 12.75
N GLN A 248 -6.20 -16.81 13.01
CA GLN A 248 -5.08 -16.03 13.54
C GLN A 248 -4.72 -16.50 14.95
N TYR A 249 -5.71 -16.69 15.82
CA TYR A 249 -5.50 -17.20 17.18
C TYR A 249 -4.90 -18.61 17.19
N ILE A 250 -5.36 -19.47 16.28
CA ILE A 250 -4.78 -20.82 16.08
C ILE A 250 -3.31 -20.68 15.66
N LEU A 251 -2.99 -19.79 14.72
CA LEU A 251 -1.62 -19.58 14.23
C LEU A 251 -0.69 -19.05 15.32
N GLU A 252 -1.14 -18.09 16.13
CA GLU A 252 -0.36 -17.56 17.27
C GLU A 252 -0.04 -18.65 18.29
N HIS A 253 -1.01 -19.51 18.63
CA HIS A 253 -0.78 -20.63 19.54
C HIS A 253 0.07 -21.75 18.93
N LEU A 254 -0.04 -21.94 17.61
CA LEU A 254 0.82 -22.84 16.86
C LEU A 254 2.29 -22.45 17.01
N LEU A 255 2.57 -21.16 16.88
CA LEU A 255 3.91 -20.56 16.94
C LEU A 255 4.49 -20.61 18.36
N GLN A 256 3.63 -20.61 19.37
CA GLN A 256 3.99 -20.88 20.78
C GLN A 256 4.24 -22.37 21.07
N GLY A 257 4.24 -23.24 20.04
CA GLY A 257 4.52 -24.67 20.19
C GLY A 257 3.34 -25.51 20.73
N ARG A 258 2.14 -24.93 20.87
CA ARG A 258 0.98 -25.63 21.45
C ARG A 258 0.43 -26.69 20.52
N SER A 259 0.10 -27.85 21.07
CA SER A 259 -0.53 -28.95 20.33
C SER A 259 -1.97 -28.59 19.92
N ASP A 260 -2.49 -29.26 18.88
CA ASP A 260 -3.85 -29.03 18.38
C ASP A 260 -4.91 -29.27 19.48
N LYS A 261 -4.65 -30.21 20.40
CA LYS A 261 -5.52 -30.51 21.54
C LYS A 261 -5.53 -29.37 22.58
N GLU A 262 -4.37 -28.76 22.83
CA GLU A 262 -4.28 -27.59 23.71
C GLU A 262 -4.90 -26.33 23.08
N ILE A 263 -4.77 -26.19 21.76
CA ILE A 263 -5.41 -25.12 20.99
C ILE A 263 -6.94 -25.29 21.05
N ALA A 264 -7.44 -26.50 20.83
CA ALA A 264 -8.86 -26.84 20.91
C ALA A 264 -9.43 -26.52 22.29
N TYR A 265 -8.74 -26.92 23.36
CA TYR A 265 -9.12 -26.63 24.74
C TYR A 265 -9.20 -25.12 25.01
N ARG A 266 -8.19 -24.35 24.61
CA ARG A 266 -8.15 -22.89 24.83
C ARG A 266 -9.22 -22.13 24.06
N LEU A 267 -9.51 -22.56 22.85
CA LEU A 267 -10.53 -21.94 22.00
C LEU A 267 -11.95 -22.46 22.28
N GLN A 268 -12.11 -23.42 23.20
CA GLN A 268 -13.38 -24.14 23.42
C GLN A 268 -13.96 -24.72 22.11
N LEU A 269 -13.07 -25.21 21.24
CA LEU A 269 -13.41 -25.83 19.96
C LEU A 269 -13.18 -27.34 20.02
N SER A 270 -13.85 -28.07 19.12
CA SER A 270 -13.52 -29.49 18.92
C SER A 270 -12.18 -29.63 18.20
N SER A 271 -11.45 -30.72 18.47
CA SER A 271 -10.22 -31.06 17.72
C SER A 271 -10.46 -31.12 16.20
N HIS A 272 -11.66 -31.53 15.79
CA HIS A 272 -12.05 -31.57 14.38
C HIS A 272 -12.14 -30.16 13.77
N THR A 273 -12.68 -29.20 14.51
CA THR A 273 -12.75 -27.78 14.08
C THR A 273 -11.35 -27.16 13.97
N VAL A 274 -10.44 -27.49 14.91
CA VAL A 274 -9.05 -27.03 14.83
C VAL A 274 -8.34 -27.63 13.62
N ASP A 275 -8.50 -28.93 13.34
CA ASP A 275 -7.92 -29.55 12.14
C ASP A 275 -8.44 -28.90 10.84
N TYR A 276 -9.74 -28.57 10.78
CA TYR A 276 -10.30 -27.82 9.66
C TYR A 276 -9.57 -26.49 9.43
N HIS A 277 -9.43 -25.67 10.48
CA HIS A 277 -8.71 -24.39 10.36
C HIS A 277 -7.23 -24.58 10.02
N MET A 278 -6.59 -25.61 10.56
CA MET A 278 -5.21 -25.99 10.23
C MET A 278 -5.03 -26.39 8.77
N ARG A 279 -6.01 -27.08 8.17
CA ARG A 279 -6.02 -27.36 6.73
C ARG A 279 -6.16 -26.09 5.90
N GLN A 280 -7.01 -25.16 6.32
CA GLN A 280 -7.16 -23.86 5.65
C GLN A 280 -5.88 -23.02 5.75
N LEU A 281 -5.24 -22.96 6.92
CA LEU A 281 -3.96 -22.29 7.13
C LEU A 281 -2.86 -22.91 6.26
N ARG A 282 -2.73 -24.24 6.23
CA ARG A 282 -1.75 -24.91 5.36
C ARG A 282 -1.94 -24.59 3.87
N ARG A 283 -3.18 -24.67 3.38
CA ARG A 283 -3.51 -24.28 1.99
C ARG A 283 -3.12 -22.84 1.70
N ARG A 284 -3.42 -21.94 2.64
CA ARG A 284 -3.17 -20.51 2.51
C ARG A 284 -1.67 -20.17 2.46
N PHE A 285 -0.86 -20.81 3.30
CA PHE A 285 0.59 -20.64 3.30
C PHE A 285 1.30 -21.50 2.23
N ALA A 286 0.55 -22.22 1.38
CA ALA A 286 1.07 -23.13 0.36
C ALA A 286 2.03 -24.21 0.92
N VAL A 287 1.75 -24.69 2.13
CA VAL A 287 2.55 -25.70 2.84
C VAL A 287 1.77 -26.99 3.06
N ARG A 288 2.49 -28.09 3.28
CA ARG A 288 1.88 -29.43 3.36
C ARG A 288 1.70 -29.92 4.79
N ASN A 289 2.55 -29.47 5.71
CA ASN A 289 2.55 -29.95 7.09
C ASN A 289 2.67 -28.82 8.11
N ARG A 290 2.42 -29.16 9.39
CA ARG A 290 2.43 -28.23 10.51
C ARG A 290 3.79 -27.57 10.70
N VAL A 291 4.88 -28.33 10.58
CA VAL A 291 6.24 -27.79 10.76
C VAL A 291 6.56 -26.76 9.69
N GLN A 292 6.19 -27.02 8.43
CA GLN A 292 6.30 -26.05 7.34
C GLN A 292 5.43 -24.82 7.59
N LEU A 293 4.22 -24.99 8.14
CA LEU A 293 3.36 -23.88 8.52
C LEU A 293 3.98 -23.03 9.63
N VAL A 294 4.53 -23.65 10.68
CA VAL A 294 5.27 -22.96 11.73
C VAL A 294 6.44 -22.22 11.12
N ASN A 295 7.30 -22.87 10.34
CA ASN A 295 8.47 -22.22 9.73
C ASN A 295 8.09 -21.04 8.82
N ALA A 296 7.08 -21.21 7.97
CA ALA A 296 6.60 -20.14 7.10
C ALA A 296 6.03 -18.97 7.91
N ALA A 297 5.30 -19.25 9.00
CA ALA A 297 4.72 -18.24 9.88
C ALA A 297 5.73 -17.65 10.89
N THR A 298 6.83 -18.33 11.20
CA THR A 298 7.93 -17.81 12.02
C THR A 298 8.85 -16.92 11.19
N GLN A 299 9.17 -17.28 9.93
CA GLN A 299 9.90 -16.39 9.00
C GLN A 299 9.14 -15.08 8.78
N SER A 300 7.83 -15.20 8.78
CA SER A 300 6.86 -14.12 8.77
C SER A 300 6.85 -13.26 10.05
N GLN A 301 6.99 -13.85 11.26
CA GLN A 301 6.98 -13.14 12.56
C GLN A 301 8.36 -12.64 13.05
N LEU A 302 9.45 -13.31 12.70
CA LEU A 302 10.81 -12.85 12.98
C LEU A 302 11.11 -11.55 12.23
N GLY A 303 10.44 -11.39 11.10
CA GLY A 303 10.26 -10.12 10.44
C GLY A 303 9.64 -9.02 11.31
N GLU A 304 8.62 -9.34 12.13
CA GLU A 304 7.91 -8.42 13.06
C GLU A 304 8.73 -8.08 14.31
N SER A 305 9.62 -8.98 14.75
CA SER A 305 10.20 -8.94 16.10
C SER A 305 11.65 -8.42 16.16
N ASN A 306 12.39 -8.44 15.05
CA ASN A 306 13.85 -8.22 15.10
C ASN A 306 14.30 -6.74 15.04
N PHE A 307 13.42 -5.78 15.34
CA PHE A 307 13.80 -4.37 15.50
C PHE A 307 13.37 -3.75 16.84
N GLY A 308 12.94 -4.56 17.81
CA GLY A 308 12.48 -4.09 19.13
C GLY A 308 13.40 -4.35 20.33
N SER A 309 14.52 -5.07 20.20
CA SER A 309 15.39 -5.36 21.36
C SER A 309 16.81 -5.77 20.99
N ILE A 310 17.69 -4.79 20.77
CA ILE A 310 19.13 -4.95 21.06
C ILE A 310 19.54 -3.75 21.89
N SER A 311 19.20 -3.80 23.18
CA SER A 311 19.82 -2.98 24.23
C SER A 311 19.48 -3.59 25.58
N GLN A 312 20.12 -4.72 25.89
CA GLN A 312 20.54 -5.10 27.24
C GLN A 312 21.21 -6.46 27.15
N LEU A 313 22.54 -6.44 27.10
CA LEU A 313 23.47 -7.41 27.70
C LEU A 313 24.90 -6.94 27.40
N SER A 314 25.34 -5.93 28.16
CA SER A 314 26.75 -5.75 28.45
C SER A 314 26.83 -5.22 29.88
N ALA A 315 26.77 -6.16 30.82
CA ALA A 315 27.25 -6.01 32.18
C ALA A 315 27.83 -7.37 32.55
N LEU A 316 29.14 -7.49 32.35
CA LEU A 316 30.15 -8.21 33.14
C LEU A 316 31.47 -8.17 32.38
#